data_AF-A0A0A3I479-F1
#
_entry.id   AF-A0A0A3I479-F1
#
_cell.length_a   1.000
_cell.length_b   1.000
_cell.length_c   1.000
_cell.angle_alpha   90.00
_cell.angle_beta   90.00
_cell.angle_gamma   90.00
#
_symmetry.space_group_name_H-M   'P 1'
#
loop_
_entity.id
_entity.type
_entity.pdbx_description
1 polymer ?
#
loop_
_entity_poly.entity_id
_entity_poly.type
_entity_poly.pdbx_seq_one_letter_code
_entity_poly.pdbx_strand_id
1 'polypeptide(L)' 'MVILTRKKLAKLEDSYYWGGNRSWTPFPKELKKKLLEMYGEEPLPHTWTEQDIHEGARKIIKAYFEG' A
#
# COMPACT_ATOMS: atom_id res chain seq x y z
N MET A 1 -7.76 12.65 7.22
CA MET A 1 -7.91 12.54 5.76
C MET A 1 -6.54 12.33 5.16
N VAL A 2 -6.32 11.17 4.55
CA VAL A 2 -5.05 10.80 3.94
C VAL A 2 -5.30 9.99 2.67
N ILE A 3 -4.45 10.20 1.66
CA ILE A 3 -4.35 9.36 0.48
C ILE A 3 -2.94 8.74 0.38
N LEU A 4 -2.84 7.62 -0.33
CA LEU A 4 -1.59 6.97 -0.66
C LEU A 4 -0.95 7.67 -1.86
N THR A 5 -0.02 8.57 -1.59
CA THR A 5 0.80 9.18 -2.64
C THR A 5 1.94 8.25 -3.06
N ARG A 6 2.54 8.50 -4.23
CA ARG A 6 3.75 7.78 -4.68
C ARG A 6 4.89 7.82 -3.66
N LYS A 7 5.03 8.94 -2.93
CA LYS A 7 6.03 9.09 -1.86
C LYS A 7 5.70 8.20 -0.65
N LYS A 8 4.43 8.10 -0.26
CA LYS A 8 4.00 7.20 0.83
C LYS A 8 4.14 5.72 0.41
N LEU A 9 3.85 5.40 -0.86
CA LEU A 9 4.07 4.06 -1.40
C LEU A 9 5.55 3.65 -1.38
N ALA A 10 6.47 4.56 -1.74
CA ALA A 10 7.91 4.29 -1.64
C ALA A 10 8.34 4.02 -0.19
N LYS A 11 7.87 4.81 0.78
CA LYS A 11 8.12 4.56 2.21
C LYS A 11 7.54 3.22 2.68
N LEU A 12 6.37 2.84 2.15
CA LEU A 12 5.76 1.56 2.45
C LEU A 12 6.65 0.42 1.92
N GLU A 13 7.12 0.50 0.68
CA GLU A 13 8.06 -0.46 0.11
C GLU A 13 9.34 -0.60 0.95
N ASP A 14 9.95 0.52 1.34
CA ASP A 14 11.13 0.53 2.22
C ASP A 14 10.84 -0.17 3.56
N SER A 15 9.65 0.07 4.14
CA SER A 15 9.28 -0.56 5.42
C SER A 15 9.18 -2.09 5.32
N TYR A 16 8.75 -2.64 4.17
CA TYR A 16 8.72 -4.08 3.96
C TYR A 16 10.12 -4.65 3.73
N TYR A 17 10.98 -3.92 3.03
CA TYR A 17 12.39 -4.30 2.85
C TYR A 17 13.11 -4.40 4.21
N TRP A 18 13.00 -3.35 5.03
CA TRP A 18 13.65 -3.30 6.35
C TRP A 18 12.96 -4.18 7.40
N GLY A 19 11.66 -4.43 7.24
CA GLY A 19 10.84 -5.29 8.11
C GLY A 19 11.02 -6.80 7.91
N GLY A 20 11.93 -7.23 7.02
CA GLY A 20 12.26 -8.65 6.81
C GLY A 20 11.61 -9.28 5.57
N ASN A 21 10.69 -8.59 4.89
CA ASN A 21 10.06 -9.06 3.66
C ASN A 21 10.85 -8.65 2.41
N ARG A 22 12.18 -8.85 2.44
CA ARG A 22 13.08 -8.40 1.36
C ARG A 22 12.74 -8.98 -0.01
N SER A 23 12.22 -10.21 -0.05
CA SER A 23 11.81 -10.86 -1.31
C SER A 23 10.53 -10.26 -1.91
N TRP A 24 9.75 -9.51 -1.13
CA TRP A 24 8.55 -8.83 -1.61
C TRP A 24 8.89 -7.47 -2.25
N THR A 25 10.15 -7.05 -2.14
CA THR A 25 10.61 -5.74 -2.59
C THR A 25 11.64 -5.88 -3.71
N PRO A 26 11.60 -5.03 -4.75
CA PRO A 26 10.64 -3.95 -4.95
C PRO A 26 9.23 -4.47 -5.26
N PHE A 27 8.17 -3.73 -4.89
CA PHE A 27 6.81 -4.18 -5.20
C PHE A 27 6.62 -4.24 -6.73
N PRO A 28 6.00 -5.30 -7.27
CA PRO A 28 5.67 -5.39 -8.69
C PRO A 28 4.81 -4.21 -9.14
N LYS A 29 4.98 -3.81 -10.42
CA LYS A 29 4.28 -2.65 -10.99
C LYS A 29 2.76 -2.74 -10.85
N GLU A 30 2.20 -3.94 -11.00
CA GLU A 30 0.77 -4.20 -10.86
C GLU A 30 0.27 -4.01 -9.43
N LEU A 31 1.03 -4.46 -8.42
CA LEU A 31 0.71 -4.22 -7.02
C LEU A 31 0.75 -2.74 -6.68
N LYS A 32 1.78 -2.02 -7.16
CA LYS A 32 1.89 -0.56 -7.01
C LYS A 32 0.68 0.16 -7.61
N LYS A 33 0.27 -0.23 -8.82
CA LYS A 33 -0.89 0.33 -9.51
C LYS A 33 -2.17 0.09 -8.72
N LYS A 34 -2.42 -1.16 -8.28
CA LYS A 34 -3.59 -1.53 -7.49
C LYS A 34 -3.70 -0.73 -6.18
N LEU A 35 -2.59 -0.53 -5.49
CA LEU A 35 -2.55 0.26 -4.25
C LEU A 35 -2.89 1.74 -4.50
N LEU A 36 -2.38 2.31 -5.59
CA LEU A 36 -2.66 3.71 -5.97
C LEU A 36 -4.09 3.87 -6.49
N GLU A 37 -4.68 2.89 -7.18
CA GLU A 37 -6.08 2.96 -7.62
C GLU A 37 -7.04 2.90 -6.43
N MET A 38 -6.75 2.09 -5.42
CA MET A 38 -7.60 1.95 -4.22
C MET A 38 -7.47 3.12 -3.24
N TYR A 39 -6.25 3.60 -3.01
CA TYR A 39 -5.96 4.55 -1.93
C TYR A 39 -5.35 5.86 -2.40
N GLY A 40 -5.01 5.99 -3.69
CA GLY A 40 -4.48 7.23 -4.26
C GLY A 40 -5.55 8.28 -4.53
N GLU A 41 -6.81 7.87 -4.59
CA GLU A 41 -7.97 8.75 -4.67
C GLU A 41 -8.94 8.40 -3.52
N GLU A 42 -9.60 9.41 -2.98
CA GLU A 42 -10.49 9.26 -1.83
C GLU A 42 -11.93 8.97 -2.28
N PRO A 43 -12.60 7.96 -1.70
CA PRO A 43 -14.02 7.73 -1.96
C PRO A 43 -14.89 8.74 -1.17
N LEU A 44 -15.77 9.46 -1.85
CA LEU A 44 -16.83 10.22 -1.16
C LEU A 44 -18.01 9.27 -0.84
N PRO A 45 -18.68 9.37 0.33
CA PRO A 45 -18.53 10.36 1.39
C PRO A 45 -17.58 9.97 2.55
N HIS A 46 -16.91 8.81 2.48
CA HIS A 46 -16.11 8.26 3.58
C HIS A 46 -14.62 8.50 3.38
N THR A 47 -14.03 9.36 4.22
CA THR A 47 -12.60 9.66 4.17
C THR A 47 -11.75 8.52 4.73
N TRP A 48 -10.59 8.28 4.14
CA TRP A 48 -9.63 7.33 4.71
C TRP A 48 -8.83 7.94 5.87
N THR A 49 -8.63 7.17 6.93
CA THR A 49 -7.60 7.42 7.94
C THR A 49 -6.25 6.82 7.52
N GLU A 50 -5.17 7.20 8.19
CA GLU A 50 -3.87 6.54 7.97
C GLU A 50 -3.90 5.05 8.33
N GLN A 51 -4.68 4.69 9.35
CA GLN A 51 -4.83 3.32 9.79
C GLN A 51 -5.56 2.48 8.73
N ASP A 52 -6.63 3.01 8.12
CA ASP A 52 -7.38 2.32 7.07
C ASP A 52 -6.49 1.98 5.87
N ILE A 53 -5.71 2.97 5.41
CA ILE A 53 -4.76 2.78 4.30
C ILE A 53 -3.69 1.77 4.69
N HIS A 54 -3.13 1.87 5.90
CA HIS A 54 -2.07 0.97 6.34
C HIS A 54 -2.55 -0.49 6.46
N GLU A 55 -3.68 -0.73 7.14
CA GLU A 55 -4.25 -2.06 7.30
C GLU A 55 -4.74 -2.64 5.97
N GLY A 56 -5.40 -1.81 5.17
CA GLY A 56 -5.92 -2.18 3.86
C GLY A 56 -4.80 -2.53 2.88
N ALA A 57 -3.78 -1.68 2.77
CA ALA A 57 -2.60 -1.95 1.94
C ALA A 57 -1.89 -3.23 2.40
N ARG A 58 -1.74 -3.44 3.72
CA ARG A 58 -1.12 -4.67 4.27
C ARG A 58 -1.87 -5.93 3.84
N LYS A 59 -3.20 -5.93 3.87
CA LYS A 59 -4.01 -7.07 3.43
C LYS A 59 -3.81 -7.36 1.94
N ILE A 60 -3.78 -6.33 1.10
CA ILE A 60 -3.56 -6.48 -0.35
C ILE A 60 -2.17 -7.01 -0.66
N ILE A 61 -1.14 -6.46 0.00
CA ILE A 61 0.25 -6.87 -0.19
C ILE A 61 0.43 -8.33 0.22
N LYS A 62 -0.08 -8.73 1.40
CA LYS A 62 -0.04 -10.12 1.85
C LYS A 62 -0.75 -11.06 0.89
N ALA A 63 -1.98 -10.73 0.50
CA ALA A 63 -2.74 -11.55 -0.45
C ALA A 63 -2.04 -11.69 -1.81
N TYR A 64 -1.21 -10.73 -2.21
CA TYR A 64 -0.45 -10.79 -3.46
C TYR A 64 0.77 -11.73 -3.38
N PHE A 65 1.48 -11.77 -2.25
CA PHE A 65 2.72 -12.54 -2.10
C PHE A 65 2.55 -13.89 -1.40
N GLU A 66 1.55 -14.03 -0.55
CA GLU A 66 1.24 -15.25 0.21
C GLU A 66 0.07 -16.05 -0.39
N GLY A 67 -0.61 -15.48 -1.41
CA GLY A 67 -1.77 -16.07 -2.09
C GLY A 67 -1.44 -16.90 -3.31
#